data_AF-A0A1G6T629-F1
#
_entry.id   AF-A0A1G6T629-F1
#
_cell.length_a   1.000
_cell.length_b   1.000
_cell.length_c   1.000
_cell.angle_alpha   90.00
_cell.angle_beta   90.00
_cell.angle_gamma   90.00
#
_symmetry.space_group_name_H-M   'P 1'
#
loop_
_entity.id
_entity.type
_entity.pdbx_description
1 polymer ?
#
loop_
_entity_poly.entity_id
_entity_poly.type
_entity_poly.pdbx_seq_one_letter_code
_entity_poly.pdbx_strand_id
1 'polypeptide(L)'
;MSETASPSLKIYQTFHKDFYRNTGCEWIVPVGVNGYDAPGLQRDCEGENIAELNPYYNELTAYYWAWKNSEADIVGFYHYRRYLNFLIDETWKDRLIVATPAEARIVEYLTHAAQCERARRMLNVCDVVLPRTLPAPRSIEDHYLGHHHREPWDAFLTALESAYPEHRAHLDLFRLTGVGPICNIFVMRRPLFDEYCAELFPIIDPIFKQIGPRYDAHGNRFPGFLAERFLAFWVHIRRLRTLEVPLIQLT
;
A
#
# COMPACT_ATOMS: atom_id res chain seq x y z
N MET A 1 3.96 16.57 -34.51
CA MET A 1 3.38 15.60 -33.58
C MET A 1 4.12 15.79 -32.27
N SER A 2 3.50 16.41 -31.26
CA SER A 2 4.19 16.58 -29.98
C SER A 2 4.34 15.21 -29.34
N GLU A 3 5.58 14.82 -29.07
CA GLU A 3 5.90 13.68 -28.22
C GLU A 3 5.24 13.94 -26.86
N THR A 4 4.06 13.34 -26.63
CA THR A 4 3.45 13.39 -25.31
C THR A 4 4.37 12.59 -24.40
N ALA A 5 5.04 13.27 -23.47
CA ALA A 5 5.92 12.63 -22.50
C ALA A 5 5.18 11.46 -21.81
N SER A 6 5.85 10.32 -21.69
CA SER A 6 5.29 9.16 -20.97
C SER A 6 4.89 9.57 -19.54
N PRO A 7 3.78 9.03 -18.99
CA PRO A 7 3.32 9.39 -17.66
C PRO A 7 4.40 9.13 -16.61
N SER A 8 4.60 10.11 -15.74
CA SER A 8 5.53 10.03 -14.63
C SER A 8 5.09 8.95 -13.63
N LEU A 9 5.99 8.03 -13.29
CA LEU A 9 5.74 6.97 -12.33
C LEU A 9 6.65 7.19 -11.13
N LYS A 10 6.05 7.26 -9.94
CA LYS A 10 6.77 7.35 -8.66
C LYS A 10 6.22 6.32 -7.69
N ILE A 11 7.09 5.43 -7.23
CA ILE A 11 6.80 4.54 -6.10
C ILE A 11 7.48 5.08 -4.86
N TYR A 12 6.71 5.43 -3.85
CA TYR A 12 7.20 5.93 -2.56
C TYR A 12 7.60 4.75 -1.67
N GLN A 13 8.89 4.58 -1.45
CA GLN A 13 9.43 3.53 -0.61
C GLN A 13 9.71 4.05 0.80
N THR A 14 9.04 3.50 1.80
CA THR A 14 9.07 4.03 3.17
C THR A 14 10.20 3.44 4.01
N PHE A 15 10.91 4.28 4.77
CA PHE A 15 12.04 3.90 5.63
C PHE A 15 11.89 4.49 7.03
N HIS A 16 12.09 3.66 8.05
CA HIS A 16 12.19 4.07 9.47
C HIS A 16 13.56 3.74 10.08
N LYS A 17 14.46 3.22 9.25
CA LYS A 17 15.83 2.82 9.56
C LYS A 17 16.59 2.64 8.24
N ASP A 18 17.91 2.57 8.34
CA ASP A 18 18.73 2.37 7.16
C ASP A 18 18.56 0.95 6.60
N PHE A 19 18.53 0.87 5.28
CA PHE A 19 18.44 -0.37 4.53
C PHE A 19 18.96 -0.14 3.12
N TYR A 20 19.62 -1.17 2.58
CA TYR A 20 20.23 -1.08 1.25
C TYR A 20 19.18 -0.81 0.16
N ARG A 21 19.45 0.21 -0.67
CA ARG A 21 18.57 0.70 -1.74
C ARG A 21 19.39 1.24 -2.91
N ASN A 22 18.80 1.26 -4.10
CA ASN A 22 19.40 1.91 -5.27
C ASN A 22 19.12 3.42 -5.22
N THR A 23 20.13 4.21 -4.86
CA THR A 23 20.03 5.68 -4.78
C THR A 23 19.98 6.38 -6.15
N GLY A 24 20.30 5.68 -7.23
CA GLY A 24 20.22 6.20 -8.60
C GLY A 24 18.88 5.92 -9.30
N CYS A 25 17.92 5.30 -8.62
CA CYS A 25 16.61 5.00 -9.20
C CYS A 25 15.70 6.24 -9.19
N GLU A 26 15.35 6.77 -10.36
CA GLU A 26 14.51 7.99 -10.43
C GLU A 26 13.01 7.73 -10.21
N TRP A 27 12.53 6.52 -10.45
CA TRP A 27 11.10 6.18 -10.37
C TRP A 27 10.69 5.58 -9.02
N ILE A 28 11.65 5.34 -8.12
CA ILE A 28 11.40 4.98 -6.72
C ILE A 28 11.92 6.13 -5.84
N VAL A 29 11.01 6.72 -5.07
CA VAL A 29 11.32 7.84 -4.19
C VAL A 29 11.45 7.31 -2.77
N PRO A 30 12.64 7.34 -2.16
CA PRO A 30 12.79 6.93 -0.77
C PRO A 30 12.24 8.02 0.16
N VAL A 31 11.37 7.62 1.09
CA VAL A 31 10.70 8.49 2.05
C VAL A 31 11.00 8.02 3.47
N GLY A 32 11.56 8.89 4.29
CA GLY A 32 11.72 8.71 5.72
C GLY A 32 10.41 8.99 6.44
N VAL A 33 9.89 7.99 7.15
CA VAL A 33 8.61 8.10 7.87
C VAL A 33 8.79 8.56 9.31
N ASN A 34 7.82 9.27 9.87
CA ASN A 34 7.93 9.96 11.18
C ASN A 34 9.16 10.87 11.27
N GLY A 35 9.52 11.53 10.16
CA GLY A 35 10.69 12.40 10.10
C GLY A 35 12.05 11.68 10.20
N TYR A 36 12.11 10.37 9.96
CA TYR A 36 13.37 9.65 9.82
C TYR A 36 14.24 10.30 8.73
N ASP A 37 15.47 10.69 9.08
CA ASP A 37 16.37 11.41 8.19
C ASP A 37 17.57 10.54 7.81
N ALA A 38 17.84 10.45 6.51
CA ALA A 38 19.01 9.79 5.94
C ALA A 38 19.32 10.37 4.55
N PRO A 39 20.58 10.29 4.07
CA PRO A 39 20.96 10.86 2.78
C PRO A 39 20.08 10.41 1.62
N GLY A 40 19.52 11.37 0.89
CA GLY A 40 18.69 11.16 -0.29
C GLY A 40 17.24 10.77 -0.02
N LEU A 41 16.79 10.73 1.24
CA LEU A 41 15.37 10.54 1.57
C LEU A 41 14.63 11.88 1.54
N GLN A 42 13.44 11.87 0.97
CA GLN A 42 12.41 12.86 1.32
C GLN A 42 11.82 12.50 2.68
N ARG A 43 11.17 13.44 3.38
CA ARG A 43 10.56 13.15 4.68
C ARG A 43 9.06 13.34 4.62
N ASP A 44 8.33 12.38 5.18
CA ASP A 44 6.87 12.47 5.28
C ASP A 44 6.39 13.61 6.19
N CYS A 45 7.30 14.22 6.98
CA CYS A 45 7.01 15.35 7.87
C CYS A 45 7.17 16.73 7.22
N GLU A 46 7.38 16.79 5.91
CA GLU A 46 7.51 18.04 5.14
C GLU A 46 6.20 18.39 4.42
N GLY A 47 5.92 19.69 4.22
CA GLY A 47 4.68 20.12 3.56
C GLY A 47 3.43 19.77 4.39
N GLU A 48 2.31 19.51 3.71
CA GLU A 48 1.10 19.04 4.40
C GLU A 48 1.23 17.56 4.75
N ASN A 49 1.11 17.21 6.04
CA ASN A 49 1.41 15.87 6.51
C ASN A 49 0.68 15.47 7.79
N ILE A 50 0.81 14.19 8.12
CA ILE A 50 0.35 13.54 9.37
C ILE A 50 1.47 12.65 9.95
N ALA A 51 2.74 13.03 9.78
CA ALA A 51 3.88 12.17 10.08
C ALA A 51 3.92 11.70 11.54
N GLU A 52 3.43 12.53 12.49
CA GLU A 52 3.35 12.16 13.90
C GLU A 52 2.44 10.96 14.18
N LEU A 53 1.54 10.61 13.25
CA LEU A 53 0.65 9.46 13.37
C LEU A 53 1.29 8.14 12.91
N ASN A 54 2.52 8.15 12.36
CA ASN A 54 3.18 6.95 11.85
C ASN A 54 3.26 5.77 12.86
N PRO A 55 3.45 5.98 14.19
CA PRO A 55 3.38 4.87 15.15
C PRO A 55 2.06 4.07 15.11
N TYR A 56 1.00 4.64 14.54
CA TYR A 56 -0.34 4.06 14.44
C TYR A 56 -0.76 3.81 12.98
N TYR A 57 -0.53 4.79 12.11
CA TYR A 57 -0.92 4.78 10.69
C TYR A 57 0.10 4.07 9.81
N ASN A 58 1.32 3.85 10.29
CA ASN A 58 2.41 3.23 9.54
C ASN A 58 2.61 3.91 8.18
N GLU A 59 2.76 3.12 7.11
CA GLU A 59 2.99 3.60 5.76
C GLU A 59 1.88 4.54 5.22
N LEU A 60 0.71 4.63 5.88
CA LEU A 60 -0.34 5.57 5.49
C LEU A 60 0.07 7.04 5.70
N THR A 61 1.06 7.35 6.55
CA THR A 61 1.59 8.73 6.61
C THR A 61 2.28 9.11 5.31
N ALA A 62 2.99 8.17 4.68
CA ALA A 62 3.57 8.36 3.36
C ALA A 62 2.49 8.44 2.27
N TYR A 63 1.36 7.74 2.43
CA TYR A 63 0.22 7.89 1.52
C TYR A 63 -0.32 9.31 1.58
N TYR A 64 -0.62 9.80 2.79
CA TYR A 64 -1.13 11.15 2.98
C TYR A 64 -0.15 12.18 2.42
N TRP A 65 1.15 12.01 2.70
CA TRP A 65 2.17 12.90 2.21
C TRP A 65 2.23 12.92 0.67
N ALA A 66 2.24 11.75 0.02
CA ALA A 66 2.21 11.68 -1.45
C ALA A 66 0.88 12.18 -2.04
N TRP A 67 -0.23 12.08 -1.32
CA TRP A 67 -1.51 12.62 -1.75
C TRP A 67 -1.50 14.16 -1.77
N LYS A 68 -0.81 14.80 -0.83
CA LYS A 68 -0.79 16.27 -0.72
C LYS A 68 0.38 16.95 -1.42
N ASN A 69 1.49 16.24 -1.61
CA ASN A 69 2.76 16.86 -2.00
C ASN A 69 3.35 16.31 -3.32
N SER A 70 2.73 15.31 -3.96
CA SER A 70 3.23 14.71 -5.21
C SER A 70 2.35 14.96 -6.41
N GLU A 71 2.99 15.34 -7.51
CA GLU A 71 2.38 15.55 -8.85
C GLU A 71 2.54 14.34 -9.79
N ALA A 72 2.92 13.16 -9.29
CA ALA A 72 3.15 11.99 -10.15
C ALA A 72 1.85 11.47 -10.79
N ASP A 73 1.87 11.14 -12.09
CA ASP A 73 0.73 10.62 -12.85
C ASP A 73 0.35 9.19 -12.44
N ILE A 74 1.34 8.41 -12.02
CA ILE A 74 1.23 7.04 -11.52
C ILE A 74 1.93 6.98 -10.16
N VAL A 75 1.19 6.49 -9.16
CA VAL A 75 1.61 6.43 -7.76
C VAL A 75 1.66 4.99 -7.31
N GLY A 76 2.71 4.62 -6.60
CA GLY A 76 2.75 3.38 -5.86
C GLY A 76 3.47 3.51 -4.53
N PHE A 77 3.42 2.45 -3.73
CA PHE A 77 4.06 2.42 -2.42
C PHE A 77 4.79 1.11 -2.19
N TYR A 78 5.97 1.20 -1.60
CA TYR A 78 6.78 0.09 -1.13
C TYR A 78 7.11 0.24 0.35
N HIS A 79 7.29 -0.88 1.02
CA HIS A 79 7.96 -0.90 2.32
C HIS A 79 9.48 -0.91 2.09
N TYR A 80 10.26 -0.55 3.11
CA TYR A 80 11.74 -0.44 3.02
C TYR A 80 12.46 -1.63 2.39
N ARG A 81 11.91 -2.85 2.52
CA ARG A 81 12.50 -4.11 2.04
C ARG A 81 11.59 -4.93 1.13
N ARG A 82 10.47 -4.37 0.65
CA ARG A 82 9.50 -5.11 -0.17
C ARG A 82 9.29 -4.43 -1.51
N TYR A 83 9.44 -5.19 -2.58
CA TYR A 83 9.35 -4.70 -3.96
C TYR A 83 8.37 -5.56 -4.74
N LEU A 84 7.64 -4.96 -5.66
CA LEU A 84 6.89 -5.70 -6.68
C LEU A 84 7.82 -6.02 -7.85
N ASN A 85 7.76 -7.26 -8.35
CA ASN A 85 8.47 -7.67 -9.56
C ASN A 85 7.52 -7.64 -10.76
N PHE A 86 7.60 -6.61 -11.60
CA PHE A 86 6.70 -6.42 -12.73
C PHE A 86 7.08 -7.28 -13.95
N LEU A 87 8.34 -7.71 -14.05
CA LEU A 87 8.82 -8.56 -15.14
C LEU A 87 8.39 -10.01 -14.94
N ILE A 88 8.00 -10.67 -16.03
CA ILE A 88 7.72 -12.10 -16.05
C ILE A 88 9.06 -12.83 -16.13
N ASP A 89 9.51 -13.35 -15.00
CA ASP A 89 10.65 -14.24 -14.87
C ASP A 89 10.23 -15.52 -14.13
N GLU A 90 11.18 -16.34 -13.71
CA GLU A 90 10.87 -17.57 -12.97
C GLU A 90 10.27 -17.32 -11.57
N THR A 91 10.40 -16.11 -11.01
CA THR A 91 9.79 -15.77 -9.70
C THR A 91 8.27 -15.79 -9.76
N TRP A 92 7.67 -15.73 -10.95
CA TRP A 92 6.22 -15.88 -11.13
C TRP A 92 5.71 -17.30 -10.83
N LYS A 93 6.61 -18.29 -10.82
CA LYS A 93 6.30 -19.71 -10.58
C LYS A 93 6.22 -20.03 -9.09
N ASP A 94 6.81 -19.19 -8.24
CA ASP A 94 6.96 -19.43 -6.80
C ASP A 94 6.10 -18.52 -5.92
N ARG A 95 6.08 -18.89 -4.64
CA ARG A 95 5.34 -18.40 -3.45
C ARG A 95 4.86 -16.93 -3.49
N LEU A 96 3.75 -16.71 -2.80
CA LEU A 96 3.09 -15.41 -2.60
C LEU A 96 4.04 -14.27 -2.18
N ILE A 97 5.02 -14.58 -1.33
CA ILE A 97 6.13 -13.71 -0.96
C ILE A 97 7.42 -14.48 -1.20
N VAL A 98 8.34 -13.89 -1.97
CA VAL A 98 9.64 -14.45 -2.27
C VAL A 98 10.69 -13.78 -1.39
N ALA A 99 11.16 -14.48 -0.37
CA ALA A 99 12.27 -14.02 0.46
C ALA A 99 13.60 -14.17 -0.29
N THR A 100 14.44 -13.13 -0.27
CA THR A 100 15.68 -13.08 -1.04
C THR A 100 16.72 -12.22 -0.32
N PRO A 101 18.02 -12.57 -0.33
CA PRO A 101 19.05 -11.73 0.29
C PRO A 101 19.08 -10.30 -0.24
N ALA A 102 19.38 -9.32 0.61
CA ALA A 102 19.53 -7.92 0.21
C ALA A 102 20.85 -7.64 -0.56
N GLU A 103 21.06 -8.31 -1.70
CA GLU A 103 22.25 -8.16 -2.55
C GLU A 103 22.11 -7.05 -3.60
N ALA A 104 23.23 -6.40 -3.95
CA ALA A 104 23.29 -5.32 -4.95
C ALA A 104 22.60 -5.68 -6.26
N ARG A 105 22.98 -6.82 -6.86
CA ARG A 105 22.41 -7.31 -8.12
C ARG A 105 20.89 -7.46 -8.11
N ILE A 106 20.31 -7.76 -6.93
CA ILE A 106 18.88 -8.00 -6.77
C ILE A 106 18.14 -6.67 -6.68
N VAL A 107 18.66 -5.71 -5.92
CA VAL A 107 18.10 -4.36 -5.89
C VAL A 107 18.25 -3.69 -7.25
N GLU A 108 19.39 -3.83 -7.93
CA GLU A 108 19.60 -3.36 -9.30
C GLU A 108 18.54 -3.95 -10.25
N TYR A 109 18.27 -5.26 -10.17
CA TYR A 109 17.23 -5.91 -10.95
C TYR A 109 15.82 -5.35 -10.66
N LEU A 110 15.46 -5.22 -9.38
CA LEU A 110 14.13 -4.75 -8.94
C LEU A 110 13.89 -3.26 -9.20
N THR A 111 14.96 -2.49 -9.39
CA THR A 111 14.91 -1.05 -9.65
C THR A 111 15.27 -0.68 -11.10
N HIS A 112 15.58 -1.68 -11.94
CA HIS A 112 15.94 -1.48 -13.34
C HIS A 112 14.82 -0.77 -14.13
N ALA A 113 15.19 0.07 -15.10
CA ALA A 113 14.21 0.84 -15.91
C ALA A 113 13.16 -0.05 -16.62
N ALA A 114 13.52 -1.29 -16.96
CA ALA A 114 12.60 -2.28 -17.53
C ALA A 114 11.41 -2.62 -16.60
N GLN A 115 11.60 -2.58 -15.28
CA GLN A 115 10.53 -2.76 -14.29
C GLN A 115 9.52 -1.60 -14.38
N CYS A 116 10.01 -0.37 -14.44
CA CYS A 116 9.19 0.84 -14.60
C CYS A 116 8.37 0.81 -15.90
N GLU A 117 9.03 0.50 -17.03
CA GLU A 117 8.36 0.37 -18.33
C GLU A 117 7.30 -0.72 -18.33
N ARG A 118 7.55 -1.84 -17.64
CA ARG A 118 6.59 -2.93 -17.53
C ARG A 118 5.39 -2.53 -16.68
N ALA A 119 5.59 -1.87 -15.54
CA ALA A 119 4.51 -1.35 -14.69
C ALA A 119 3.59 -0.38 -15.45
N ARG A 120 4.16 0.56 -16.23
CA ARG A 120 3.39 1.47 -17.09
C ARG A 120 2.52 0.72 -18.11
N ARG A 121 3.08 -0.30 -18.76
CA ARG A 121 2.34 -1.13 -19.74
C ARG A 121 1.23 -1.94 -19.07
N MET A 122 1.43 -2.45 -17.87
CA MET A 122 0.39 -3.14 -17.10
C MET A 122 -0.80 -2.23 -16.83
N LEU A 123 -0.56 -0.97 -16.46
CA LEU A 123 -1.62 0.02 -16.22
C LEU A 123 -2.36 0.48 -17.48
N ASN A 124 -1.96 0.03 -18.68
CA ASN A 124 -2.76 0.22 -19.89
C ASN A 124 -3.88 -0.82 -20.02
N VAL A 125 -3.81 -1.93 -19.28
CA VAL A 125 -4.79 -3.03 -19.35
C VAL A 125 -5.50 -3.30 -18.03
N CYS A 126 -4.99 -2.75 -16.91
CA CYS A 126 -5.59 -2.82 -15.59
C CYS A 126 -5.61 -1.43 -14.94
N ASP A 127 -6.39 -1.32 -13.86
CA ASP A 127 -6.59 -0.08 -13.12
C ASP A 127 -5.61 0.01 -11.94
N VAL A 128 -5.31 -1.13 -11.29
CA VAL A 128 -4.40 -1.23 -10.14
C VAL A 128 -3.51 -2.48 -10.26
N VAL A 129 -2.21 -2.32 -10.00
CA VAL A 129 -1.28 -3.44 -9.81
C VAL A 129 -1.12 -3.70 -8.31
N LEU A 130 -1.25 -4.96 -7.89
CA LEU A 130 -1.18 -5.39 -6.49
C LEU A 130 -0.16 -6.51 -6.31
N PRO A 131 0.38 -6.73 -5.10
CA PRO A 131 1.03 -8.00 -4.77
C PRO A 131 0.01 -9.15 -4.89
N ARG A 132 0.50 -10.37 -5.13
CA ARG A 132 -0.34 -11.57 -5.07
C ARG A 132 -1.07 -11.65 -3.74
N THR A 133 -2.38 -11.85 -3.81
CA THR A 133 -3.24 -11.91 -2.62
C THR A 133 -2.91 -13.13 -1.76
N LEU A 134 -2.94 -12.96 -0.43
CA LEU A 134 -2.71 -14.08 0.50
C LEU A 134 -4.02 -14.78 0.85
N PRO A 135 -4.05 -16.12 0.90
CA PRO A 135 -5.16 -16.85 1.49
C PRO A 135 -5.13 -16.72 3.02
N ALA A 136 -6.26 -16.31 3.58
CA ALA A 136 -6.64 -16.44 4.97
C ALA A 136 -7.37 -17.78 5.17
N PRO A 137 -7.17 -18.45 6.31
CA PRO A 137 -7.63 -19.82 6.53
C PRO A 137 -9.16 -19.99 6.59
N ARG A 138 -9.92 -18.94 6.94
CA ARG A 138 -11.39 -18.99 7.04
C ARG A 138 -12.05 -17.79 6.36
N SER A 139 -11.73 -16.59 6.81
CA SER A 139 -12.21 -15.34 6.22
C SER A 139 -11.27 -14.19 6.54
N ILE A 140 -11.46 -13.04 5.88
CA ILE A 140 -10.72 -11.81 6.18
C ILE A 140 -10.98 -11.35 7.63
N GLU A 141 -12.23 -11.44 8.09
CA GLU A 141 -12.64 -11.12 9.47
C GLU A 141 -11.94 -12.04 10.46
N ASP A 142 -11.96 -13.35 10.22
CA ASP A 142 -11.30 -14.32 11.09
C ASP A 142 -9.78 -14.07 11.17
N HIS A 143 -9.16 -13.78 10.03
CA HIS A 143 -7.74 -13.45 9.99
C HIS A 143 -7.43 -12.16 10.77
N TYR A 144 -8.27 -11.12 10.67
CA TYR A 144 -8.11 -9.90 11.45
C TYR A 144 -8.23 -10.18 12.95
N LEU A 145 -9.31 -10.85 13.37
CA LEU A 145 -9.61 -11.10 14.79
C LEU A 145 -8.65 -12.10 15.45
N GLY A 146 -7.96 -12.93 14.66
CA GLY A 146 -6.88 -13.79 15.14
C GLY A 146 -5.60 -13.04 15.52
N HIS A 147 -5.41 -11.80 15.04
CA HIS A 147 -4.16 -11.03 15.22
C HIS A 147 -4.37 -9.64 15.84
N HIS A 148 -5.60 -9.12 15.83
CA HIS A 148 -5.91 -7.74 16.18
C HIS A 148 -7.17 -7.65 17.04
N HIS A 149 -7.34 -6.50 17.71
CA HIS A 149 -8.47 -6.27 18.63
C HIS A 149 -9.81 -6.12 17.89
N ARG A 150 -10.87 -6.69 18.48
CA ARG A 150 -12.24 -6.62 17.94
C ARG A 150 -12.80 -5.20 17.89
N GLU A 151 -12.52 -4.35 18.89
CA GLU A 151 -13.10 -3.01 18.99
C GLU A 151 -12.86 -2.14 17.73
N PRO A 152 -11.61 -2.01 17.20
CA PRO A 152 -11.38 -1.34 15.92
C PRO A 152 -12.09 -1.99 14.72
N TRP A 153 -12.26 -3.31 14.72
CA TRP A 153 -12.93 -4.03 13.64
C TRP A 153 -14.42 -3.71 13.58
N ASP A 154 -15.10 -3.77 14.73
CA ASP A 154 -16.53 -3.48 14.80
C ASP A 154 -16.82 -2.01 14.45
N ALA A 155 -15.94 -1.09 14.88
CA ALA A 155 -15.99 0.32 14.48
C ALA A 155 -15.79 0.51 12.97
N PHE A 156 -14.86 -0.24 12.37
CA PHE A 156 -14.63 -0.23 10.93
C PHE A 156 -15.83 -0.70 10.12
N LEU A 157 -16.45 -1.82 10.50
CA LEU A 157 -17.67 -2.30 9.84
C LEU A 157 -18.80 -1.27 9.93
N THR A 158 -19.00 -0.67 11.11
CA THR A 158 -20.00 0.39 11.31
C THR A 158 -19.73 1.60 10.42
N ALA A 159 -18.47 2.03 10.31
CA ALA A 159 -18.07 3.14 9.44
C ALA A 159 -18.35 2.83 7.97
N LEU A 160 -18.06 1.62 7.50
CA LEU A 160 -18.34 1.20 6.13
C LEU A 160 -19.84 1.10 5.84
N GLU A 161 -20.65 0.58 6.76
CA GLU A 161 -22.11 0.51 6.59
C GLU A 161 -22.75 1.89 6.46
N SER A 162 -22.19 2.88 7.16
CA SER A 162 -22.63 4.27 7.11
C SER A 162 -22.18 4.98 5.83
N ALA A 163 -20.91 4.79 5.45
CA ALA A 163 -20.33 5.45 4.27
C ALA A 163 -20.77 4.82 2.94
N TYR A 164 -21.06 3.53 2.92
CA TYR A 164 -21.43 2.78 1.72
C TYR A 164 -22.76 2.01 1.89
N PRO A 165 -23.88 2.70 2.15
CA PRO A 165 -25.16 2.05 2.42
C PRO A 165 -25.65 1.19 1.23
N GLU A 166 -25.35 1.61 0.00
CA GLU A 166 -25.68 0.88 -1.22
C GLU A 166 -24.83 -0.39 -1.40
N HIS A 167 -23.68 -0.48 -0.72
CA HIS A 167 -22.77 -1.62 -0.78
C HIS A 167 -22.78 -2.47 0.50
N ARG A 168 -23.76 -2.30 1.40
CA ARG A 168 -23.84 -3.06 2.67
C ARG A 168 -23.73 -4.57 2.47
N ALA A 169 -24.39 -5.11 1.44
CA ALA A 169 -24.33 -6.54 1.12
C ALA A 169 -22.92 -7.03 0.74
N HIS A 170 -22.03 -6.13 0.29
CA HIS A 170 -20.64 -6.48 -0.02
C HIS A 170 -19.75 -6.58 1.23
N LEU A 171 -20.19 -6.12 2.40
CA LEU A 171 -19.44 -6.29 3.65
C LEU A 171 -19.35 -7.76 4.07
N ASP A 172 -20.30 -8.60 3.62
CA ASP A 172 -20.23 -10.04 3.83
C ASP A 172 -19.00 -10.68 3.18
N LEU A 173 -18.33 -10.02 2.23
CA LEU A 173 -17.05 -10.48 1.70
C LEU A 173 -16.02 -10.69 2.80
N PHE A 174 -16.03 -9.86 3.84
CA PHE A 174 -15.12 -10.03 4.97
C PHE A 174 -15.34 -11.34 5.73
N ARG A 175 -16.56 -11.90 5.66
CA ARG A 175 -16.95 -13.13 6.34
C ARG A 175 -16.93 -14.35 5.42
N LEU A 176 -17.15 -14.14 4.12
CA LEU A 176 -17.32 -15.20 3.12
C LEU A 176 -16.04 -15.51 2.33
N THR A 177 -15.08 -14.58 2.29
CA THR A 177 -13.86 -14.73 1.51
C THR A 177 -12.63 -14.65 2.40
N GLY A 178 -11.60 -15.41 2.02
CA GLY A 178 -10.29 -15.39 2.67
C GLY A 178 -9.19 -14.94 1.73
N VAL A 179 -9.45 -14.08 0.74
CA VAL A 179 -8.42 -13.66 -0.22
C VAL A 179 -8.42 -12.14 -0.29
N GLY A 180 -7.27 -11.52 -0.05
CA GLY A 180 -7.15 -10.06 -0.10
C GLY A 180 -5.71 -9.58 -0.26
N PRO A 181 -5.54 -8.33 -0.74
CA PRO A 181 -4.25 -7.66 -0.73
C PRO A 181 -3.75 -7.53 0.71
N ILE A 182 -2.44 -7.60 0.85
CA ILE A 182 -1.75 -7.42 2.11
C ILE A 182 -0.72 -6.30 1.99
N CYS A 183 -0.34 -5.74 3.14
CA CYS A 183 0.81 -4.85 3.27
C CYS A 183 0.69 -3.51 2.53
N ASN A 184 -0.49 -2.90 2.34
CA ASN A 184 -0.60 -1.53 1.82
C ASN A 184 0.40 -1.22 0.68
N ILE A 185 0.47 -2.11 -0.32
CA ILE A 185 1.35 -1.98 -1.49
C ILE A 185 0.47 -2.08 -2.73
N PHE A 186 0.56 -1.08 -3.59
CA PHE A 186 -0.11 -1.03 -4.88
C PHE A 186 0.63 -0.09 -5.83
N VAL A 187 0.26 -0.13 -7.10
CA VAL A 187 0.57 0.90 -8.10
C VAL A 187 -0.69 1.21 -8.89
N MET A 188 -1.09 2.48 -8.97
CA MET A 188 -2.29 2.92 -9.70
C MET A 188 -2.11 4.32 -10.30
N ARG A 189 -3.03 4.72 -11.17
CA ARG A 189 -3.05 6.08 -11.74
C ARG A 189 -3.52 7.09 -10.69
N ARG A 190 -3.02 8.33 -10.80
CA ARG A 190 -3.32 9.44 -9.89
C ARG A 190 -4.81 9.59 -9.53
N PRO A 191 -5.77 9.62 -10.47
CA PRO A 191 -7.18 9.80 -10.13
C PRO A 191 -7.72 8.72 -9.17
N LEU A 192 -7.29 7.47 -9.33
CA LEU A 192 -7.68 6.37 -8.45
C LEU A 192 -7.03 6.48 -7.08
N PHE A 193 -5.77 6.93 -7.02
CA PHE A 193 -5.08 7.15 -5.76
C PHE A 193 -5.71 8.30 -4.96
N ASP A 194 -6.07 9.39 -5.63
CA ASP A 194 -6.73 10.54 -4.99
C ASP A 194 -8.12 10.15 -4.46
N GLU A 195 -8.90 9.40 -5.25
CA GLU A 195 -10.19 8.83 -4.82
C GLU A 195 -10.02 7.90 -3.62
N TYR A 196 -9.04 6.97 -3.68
CA TYR A 196 -8.76 6.04 -2.60
C TYR A 196 -8.40 6.76 -1.30
N CYS A 197 -7.52 7.76 -1.33
CA CYS A 197 -7.16 8.54 -0.14
C CYS A 197 -8.33 9.38 0.38
N ALA A 198 -9.09 10.02 -0.51
CA ALA A 198 -10.27 10.80 -0.14
C ALA A 198 -11.36 9.96 0.53
N GLU A 199 -11.39 8.65 0.29
CA GLU A 199 -12.34 7.73 0.92
C GLU A 199 -11.77 6.99 2.14
N LEU A 200 -10.49 6.62 2.12
CA LEU A 200 -9.84 5.90 3.23
C LEU A 200 -9.76 6.75 4.50
N PHE A 201 -9.21 7.97 4.42
CA PHE A 201 -8.93 8.79 5.60
C PHE A 201 -10.21 9.15 6.38
N PRO A 202 -11.33 9.53 5.74
CA PRO A 202 -12.60 9.74 6.43
C PRO A 202 -13.18 8.50 7.13
N ILE A 203 -12.78 7.29 6.75
CA ILE A 203 -13.15 6.06 7.45
C ILE A 203 -12.26 5.83 8.67
N ILE A 204 -10.94 5.91 8.50
CA ILE A 204 -10.00 5.51 9.57
C ILE A 204 -9.78 6.59 10.63
N ASP A 205 -9.83 7.88 10.26
CA ASP A 205 -9.55 8.98 11.18
C ASP A 205 -10.55 9.09 12.32
N PRO A 206 -11.88 8.99 12.09
CA PRO A 206 -12.84 8.99 13.19
C PRO A 206 -12.66 7.79 14.12
N ILE A 207 -12.34 6.61 13.57
CA ILE A 207 -12.10 5.39 14.36
C ILE A 207 -10.88 5.60 15.27
N PHE A 208 -9.77 6.12 14.73
CA PHE A 208 -8.60 6.40 15.54
C PHE A 208 -8.85 7.50 16.59
N LYS A 209 -9.58 8.57 16.24
CA LYS A 209 -9.96 9.63 17.20
C LYS A 209 -10.84 9.10 18.34
N GLN A 210 -11.73 8.15 18.06
CA GLN A 210 -12.61 7.55 19.07
C GLN A 210 -11.88 6.56 19.98
N ILE A 211 -11.04 5.69 19.41
CA ILE A 211 -10.38 4.61 20.15
C ILE A 211 -9.08 5.11 20.79
N GLY A 212 -8.24 5.82 20.04
CA GLY A 212 -6.92 6.27 20.50
C GLY A 212 -5.94 5.13 20.81
N PRO A 213 -4.71 5.47 21.23
CA PRO A 213 -3.65 4.50 21.47
C PRO A 213 -3.73 3.87 22.86
N ARG A 214 -4.66 2.93 23.06
CA ARG A 214 -4.91 2.26 24.36
C ARG A 214 -4.36 0.83 24.46
N TYR A 215 -3.82 0.29 23.37
CA TYR A 215 -3.24 -1.05 23.30
C TYR A 215 -1.71 -0.99 23.39
N ASP A 216 -1.04 -2.12 23.14
CA ASP A 216 0.41 -2.14 23.00
C ASP A 216 0.89 -1.49 21.68
N ALA A 217 2.21 -1.39 21.50
CA ALA A 217 2.80 -0.77 20.31
C ALA A 217 2.38 -1.45 19.00
N HIS A 218 2.05 -2.75 19.01
CA HIS A 218 1.57 -3.46 17.82
C HIS A 218 0.06 -3.25 17.62
N GLY A 219 -0.74 -3.41 18.66
CA GLY A 219 -2.19 -3.26 18.64
C GLY A 219 -2.65 -1.85 18.26
N ASN A 220 -1.88 -0.82 18.63
CA ASN A 220 -2.17 0.57 18.25
C ASN A 220 -1.96 0.87 16.76
N ARG A 221 -1.44 -0.09 15.99
CA ARG A 221 -1.27 0.01 14.53
C ARG A 221 -2.54 -0.34 13.74
N PHE A 222 -3.67 -0.49 14.44
CA PHE A 222 -4.95 -0.85 13.82
C PHE A 222 -5.37 0.03 12.64
N PRO A 223 -5.09 1.36 12.56
CA PRO A 223 -5.43 2.13 11.36
C PRO A 223 -4.77 1.56 10.09
N GLY A 224 -3.49 1.19 10.18
CA GLY A 224 -2.76 0.52 9.10
C GLY A 224 -3.38 -0.82 8.71
N PHE A 225 -3.77 -1.63 9.69
CA PHE A 225 -4.38 -2.94 9.44
C PHE A 225 -5.78 -2.85 8.83
N LEU A 226 -6.56 -1.84 9.23
CA LEU A 226 -7.88 -1.56 8.65
C LEU A 226 -7.74 -1.09 7.19
N ALA A 227 -6.75 -0.25 6.89
CA ALA A 227 -6.50 0.20 5.52
C ALA A 227 -6.21 -0.95 4.54
N GLU A 228 -5.53 -2.01 4.98
CA GLU A 228 -5.33 -3.21 4.16
C GLU A 228 -6.67 -3.86 3.75
N ARG A 229 -7.64 -3.90 4.67
CA ARG A 229 -8.97 -4.45 4.40
C ARG A 229 -9.84 -3.49 3.60
N PHE A 230 -9.67 -2.19 3.83
CA PHE A 230 -10.34 -1.17 3.05
C PHE A 230 -9.91 -1.22 1.58
N LEU A 231 -8.62 -1.38 1.28
CA LEU A 231 -8.14 -1.53 -0.10
C LEU A 231 -8.82 -2.69 -0.82
N ALA A 232 -8.92 -3.85 -0.16
CA ALA A 232 -9.60 -5.02 -0.71
C ALA A 232 -11.07 -4.73 -1.05
N PHE A 233 -11.79 -4.14 -0.09
CA PHE A 233 -13.20 -3.79 -0.24
C PHE A 233 -13.41 -2.72 -1.32
N TRP A 234 -12.61 -1.66 -1.32
CA TRP A 234 -12.68 -0.55 -2.28
C TRP A 234 -12.47 -1.02 -3.72
N VAL A 235 -11.42 -1.82 -3.96
CA VAL A 235 -11.17 -2.46 -5.26
C VAL A 235 -12.36 -3.28 -5.72
N HIS A 236 -12.97 -4.05 -4.81
CA HIS A 236 -14.14 -4.88 -5.11
C HIS A 236 -15.37 -4.05 -5.48
N ILE A 237 -15.76 -3.08 -4.65
CA ILE A 237 -17.00 -2.30 -4.87
C ILE A 237 -16.89 -1.39 -6.10
N ARG A 238 -15.69 -0.90 -6.41
CA ARG A 238 -15.39 -0.13 -7.63
C ARG A 238 -15.23 -1.00 -8.88
N ARG A 239 -15.18 -2.33 -8.72
CA ARG A 239 -14.99 -3.31 -9.81
C ARG A 239 -13.73 -3.02 -10.64
N LEU A 240 -12.64 -2.63 -9.96
CA LEU A 240 -11.39 -2.29 -10.62
C LEU A 240 -10.73 -3.55 -11.18
N ARG A 241 -10.17 -3.46 -12.40
CA ARG A 241 -9.37 -4.52 -12.99
C ARG A 241 -8.01 -4.52 -12.34
N THR A 242 -7.60 -5.65 -11.80
CA THR A 242 -6.31 -5.79 -11.13
C THR A 242 -5.36 -6.70 -11.89
N LEU A 243 -4.07 -6.46 -11.76
CA LEU A 243 -3.03 -7.44 -12.06
C LEU A 243 -2.19 -7.69 -10.82
N GLU A 244 -1.99 -8.96 -10.50
CA GLU A 244 -1.14 -9.36 -9.38
C GLU A 244 0.28 -9.67 -9.84
N VAL A 245 1.27 -9.27 -9.05
CA VAL A 245 2.69 -9.56 -9.31
C VAL A 245 3.39 -10.10 -8.07
N PRO A 246 4.51 -10.85 -8.21
CA PRO A 246 5.27 -11.34 -7.07
C PRO A 246 5.74 -10.21 -6.15
N LEU A 247 5.60 -10.43 -4.84
CA LEU A 247 6.15 -9.58 -3.80
C LEU A 247 7.51 -10.13 -3.35
N ILE A 248 8.58 -9.41 -3.62
CA ILE A 248 9.94 -9.77 -3.21
C ILE A 248 10.24 -9.12 -1.87
N GLN A 249 10.60 -9.91 -0.86
CA GLN A 249 11.01 -9.43 0.46
C GLN A 249 12.52 -9.64 0.65
N LEU A 250 13.26 -8.54 0.75
CA LEU A 250 14.69 -8.58 1.00
C LEU A 250 14.96 -8.93 2.48
N THR A 251 15.84 -9.91 2.71
CA THR A 251 16.22 -10.41 4.05
C THR A 251 17.61 -9.94 4.45
#